data_AF-A0A3M1VNB7-F1
#
_entry.id   AF-A0A3M1VNB7-F1
#
_cell.length_a   1.000
_cell.length_b   1.000
_cell.length_c   1.000
_cell.angle_alpha   90.00
_cell.angle_beta   90.00
_cell.angle_gamma   90.00
#
_symmetry.space_group_name_H-M   'P 1'
#
loop_
_entity.id
_entity.type
_entity.pdbx_description
1 polymer ?
#
loop_
_entity_poly.entity_id
_entity_poly.type
_entity_poly.pdbx_seq_one_letter_code
_entity_poly.pdbx_strand_id
1 'polypeptide(L)'
;MGVLKRARCRARLLLALAAVCAPPAAALETDQFYAWTDPPRDATAAVNAKFQAEIEGALERVNAGRTPPSCHEVARRIMWRFRFVMFQNIEVWAMNTRLVERVPRTPEEMARYLDASIYGERGPIDIGMSIPPSPTIQVAGVLMGTDKLGHFVSSGWRYYERYRRARRRGLPAAEAEEHAIRTGILVERLILGRATSGVFSLGDLEANHAGMRFYRDLCEGDSPWLVLEKGRWRMARPFDISRYVGPEWDESYQPNVYAERRWRRVRPRLLAHCRDLLDPAVRARRAAYASRERETPTERIVAELVAEGRLPDPERFTIDRNCPEETARLARSLPEP
;
A
#
# COMPACT_ATOMS: atom_id res chain seq x y z
N MET A 1 28.57 -50.93 13.72
CA MET A 1 27.25 -50.35 13.35
C MET A 1 26.78 -49.45 14.48
N GLY A 2 26.83 -48.11 14.37
CA GLY A 2 26.30 -47.30 15.48
C GLY A 2 26.50 -45.78 15.50
N VAL A 3 27.26 -45.16 14.58
CA VAL A 3 27.54 -43.70 14.71
C VAL A 3 27.23 -42.88 13.44
N LEU A 4 27.04 -43.51 12.27
CA LEU A 4 26.84 -42.78 11.00
C LEU A 4 25.38 -42.43 10.61
N LYS A 5 24.38 -42.69 11.46
CA LYS A 5 22.96 -42.42 11.12
C LYS A 5 22.37 -41.13 11.70
N ARG A 6 23.11 -40.33 12.48
CA ARG A 6 22.58 -39.10 13.11
C ARG A 6 22.90 -37.79 12.37
N ALA A 7 23.78 -37.82 11.36
CA ALA A 7 24.19 -36.61 10.64
C ALA A 7 23.27 -36.17 9.49
N ARG A 8 22.34 -37.02 9.03
CA ARG A 8 21.47 -36.74 7.87
C ARG A 8 20.09 -36.16 8.20
N CYS A 9 19.70 -36.07 9.48
CA CYS A 9 18.42 -35.46 9.90
C CYS A 9 18.50 -33.99 10.32
N ARG A 10 19.70 -33.42 10.52
CA ARG A 10 19.83 -32.00 10.92
C ARG A 10 19.96 -31.01 9.76
N ALA A 11 20.27 -31.49 8.55
CA ALA A 11 20.44 -30.63 7.37
C ALA A 11 19.13 -30.33 6.61
N ARG A 12 18.01 -31.01 6.92
CA ARG A 12 16.71 -30.76 6.27
C ARG A 12 15.74 -29.89 7.08
N LEU A 13 16.03 -29.66 8.36
CA LEU A 13 15.18 -28.80 9.21
C LEU A 13 15.59 -27.32 9.18
N LEU A 14 16.84 -27.01 8.82
CA LEU A 14 17.34 -25.62 8.74
C LEU A 14 17.03 -24.92 7.41
N LEU A 15 16.67 -25.66 6.35
CA LEU A 15 16.22 -25.08 5.07
C LEU A 15 14.71 -24.85 4.98
N ALA A 16 13.91 -25.41 5.90
CA ALA A 16 12.47 -25.16 5.95
C ALA A 16 12.09 -23.91 6.76
N LEU A 17 12.96 -23.42 7.66
CA LEU A 17 12.72 -22.19 8.43
C LEU A 17 13.15 -20.91 7.69
N ALA A 18 14.03 -20.99 6.70
CA ALA A 18 14.49 -19.82 5.95
C ALA A 18 13.48 -19.32 4.90
N ALA A 19 12.39 -20.05 4.65
CA ALA A 19 11.38 -19.70 3.66
C ALA A 19 10.12 -19.00 4.23
N VAL A 20 10.04 -18.77 5.55
CA VAL A 20 8.79 -18.29 6.20
C VAL A 20 8.90 -16.91 6.87
N CYS A 21 10.08 -16.35 7.10
CA CYS A 21 10.19 -15.05 7.79
C CYS A 21 10.89 -14.00 6.93
N ALA A 22 10.33 -13.66 5.78
CA ALA A 22 10.33 -12.23 5.46
C ALA A 22 9.32 -11.62 6.45
N PRO A 23 9.71 -10.68 7.33
CA PRO A 23 8.72 -10.04 8.17
C PRO A 23 7.59 -9.53 7.26
N PRO A 24 6.31 -9.72 7.64
CA PRO A 24 5.27 -8.91 7.04
C PRO A 24 5.79 -7.47 7.15
N ALA A 25 5.67 -6.68 6.08
CA ALA A 25 5.77 -5.25 6.28
C ALA A 25 4.75 -4.99 7.39
N ALA A 26 5.20 -4.49 8.54
CA ALA A 26 4.27 -4.19 9.61
C ALA A 26 3.35 -3.13 9.02
N ALA A 27 2.08 -3.46 8.81
CA ALA A 27 1.10 -2.49 8.35
C ALA A 27 1.02 -1.43 9.46
N LEU A 28 1.52 -0.23 9.17
CA LEU A 28 1.34 0.91 10.04
C LEU A 28 -0.01 1.48 9.68
N GLU A 29 -0.91 1.52 10.67
CA GLU A 29 -2.21 2.15 10.47
C GLU A 29 -2.02 3.64 10.16
N THR A 30 -2.83 4.15 9.25
CA THR A 30 -2.78 5.55 8.79
C THR A 30 -4.19 6.13 8.82
N ASP A 31 -4.31 7.42 9.12
CA ASP A 31 -5.59 8.09 9.31
C ASP A 31 -5.64 9.37 8.48
N GLN A 32 -6.26 9.27 7.30
CA GLN A 32 -6.45 10.41 6.39
C GLN A 32 -7.54 11.36 6.88
N PHE A 33 -8.46 10.94 7.76
CA PHE A 33 -9.50 11.82 8.31
C PHE A 33 -8.87 12.97 9.11
N TYR A 34 -7.80 12.69 9.86
CA TYR A 34 -7.07 13.73 10.60
C TYR A 34 -6.45 14.81 9.70
N ALA A 35 -6.19 14.51 8.42
CA ALA A 35 -5.63 15.45 7.45
C ALA A 35 -6.70 16.09 6.54
N TRP A 36 -7.99 15.89 6.81
CA TRP A 36 -9.04 16.26 5.87
C TRP A 36 -9.16 17.77 5.62
N THR A 37 -9.23 18.55 6.69
CA THR A 37 -9.45 20.00 6.66
C THR A 37 -8.15 20.79 6.53
N ASP A 38 -7.00 20.15 6.78
CA ASP A 38 -5.67 20.74 6.65
C ASP A 38 -4.71 19.71 6.03
N PRO A 39 -4.87 19.39 4.73
CA PRO A 39 -4.05 18.38 4.07
C PRO A 39 -2.60 18.86 3.86
N PRO A 40 -1.62 17.94 3.84
CA PRO A 40 -0.26 18.27 3.45
C PRO A 40 -0.21 18.69 1.97
N ARG A 41 0.77 19.50 1.58
CA ARG A 41 1.01 19.82 0.16
C ARG A 41 1.35 18.58 -0.66
N ASP A 42 0.93 18.60 -1.92
CA ASP A 42 1.22 17.54 -2.88
C ASP A 42 2.73 17.34 -3.09
N ALA A 43 3.19 16.11 -2.85
CA ALA A 43 4.58 15.69 -2.87
C ALA A 43 4.96 14.90 -4.14
N THR A 44 4.12 14.90 -5.18
CA THR A 44 4.34 14.10 -6.41
C THR A 44 5.71 14.33 -7.02
N ALA A 45 6.12 15.59 -7.14
CA ALA A 45 7.43 15.94 -7.71
C ALA A 45 8.59 15.37 -6.87
N ALA A 46 8.52 15.47 -5.54
CA ALA A 46 9.54 14.96 -4.63
C ALA A 46 9.61 13.42 -4.67
N VAL A 47 8.45 12.75 -4.69
CA VAL A 47 8.36 11.29 -4.79
C VAL A 47 8.90 10.81 -6.14
N ASN A 48 8.51 11.44 -7.25
CA ASN A 48 9.04 11.11 -8.58
C ASN A 48 10.55 11.27 -8.65
N ALA A 49 11.09 12.39 -8.14
CA ALA A 49 12.53 12.61 -8.10
C ALA A 49 13.26 11.55 -7.25
N LYS A 50 12.70 11.16 -6.10
CA LYS A 50 13.27 10.10 -5.27
C LYS A 50 13.29 8.75 -5.98
N PHE A 51 12.18 8.35 -6.58
CA PHE A 51 12.12 7.09 -7.33
C PHE A 51 13.08 7.09 -8.52
N GLN A 52 13.12 8.18 -9.29
CA GLN A 52 14.02 8.34 -10.41
C GLN A 52 15.49 8.19 -9.98
N ALA A 53 15.90 8.89 -8.93
CA ALA A 53 17.27 8.83 -8.41
C ALA A 53 17.67 7.42 -7.94
N GLU A 54 16.76 6.69 -7.28
CA GLU A 54 17.05 5.31 -6.87
C GLU A 54 17.11 4.37 -8.09
N ILE A 55 16.21 4.51 -9.06
CA ILE A 55 16.26 3.71 -10.29
C ILE A 55 17.58 3.95 -11.03
N GLU A 56 17.96 5.21 -11.27
CA GLU A 56 19.21 5.58 -11.94
C GLU A 56 20.43 5.02 -11.18
N GLY A 57 20.47 5.18 -9.86
CA GLY A 57 21.53 4.61 -9.04
C GLY A 57 21.58 3.08 -9.07
N ALA A 58 20.48 2.38 -9.36
CA ALA A 58 20.51 0.93 -9.61
C ALA A 58 21.11 0.62 -10.98
N LEU A 59 20.73 1.39 -12.00
CA LEU A 59 21.21 1.22 -13.38
C LEU A 59 22.71 1.51 -13.51
N GLU A 60 23.22 2.55 -12.84
CA GLU A 60 24.65 2.85 -12.79
C GLU A 60 25.46 1.66 -12.26
N ARG A 61 25.03 1.07 -11.14
CA ARG A 61 25.68 -0.11 -10.56
C ARG A 61 25.60 -1.33 -11.48
N VAL A 62 24.46 -1.53 -12.14
CA VAL A 62 24.28 -2.62 -13.10
C VAL A 62 25.22 -2.45 -14.30
N ASN A 63 25.31 -1.24 -14.85
CA ASN A 63 26.07 -0.92 -16.05
C ASN A 63 27.59 -0.84 -15.82
N ALA A 64 28.04 -0.74 -14.57
CA ALA A 64 29.44 -0.90 -14.20
C ALA A 64 29.93 -2.35 -14.35
N GLY A 65 29.01 -3.33 -14.43
CA GLY A 65 29.33 -4.72 -14.68
C GLY A 65 29.71 -5.00 -16.13
N ARG A 66 30.50 -6.07 -16.36
CA ARG A 66 30.91 -6.48 -17.72
C ARG A 66 29.78 -7.11 -18.54
N THR A 67 28.86 -7.82 -17.89
CA THR A 67 27.77 -8.55 -18.55
C THR A 67 26.43 -7.99 -18.06
N PRO A 68 25.54 -7.53 -18.96
CA PRO A 68 24.24 -7.03 -18.56
C PRO A 68 23.38 -8.18 -18.01
N PRO A 69 22.79 -8.03 -16.81
CA PRO A 69 21.88 -9.02 -16.24
C PRO A 69 20.53 -8.99 -16.97
N SER A 70 19.64 -9.96 -16.67
CA SER A 70 18.27 -9.95 -17.17
C SER A 70 17.45 -8.78 -16.61
N CYS A 71 16.38 -8.37 -17.31
CA CYS A 71 15.51 -7.28 -16.82
C CYS A 71 14.97 -7.56 -15.41
N HIS A 72 14.56 -8.79 -15.14
CA HIS A 72 14.08 -9.19 -13.81
C HIS A 72 15.12 -8.97 -12.71
N GLU A 73 16.39 -9.24 -12.99
CA GLU A 73 17.48 -8.98 -12.06
C GLU A 73 17.73 -7.49 -11.86
N VAL A 74 17.58 -6.66 -12.90
CA VAL A 74 17.61 -5.20 -12.79
C VAL A 74 16.46 -4.69 -11.92
N ALA A 75 15.23 -5.12 -12.20
CA ALA A 75 14.04 -4.78 -11.41
C ALA A 75 14.20 -5.20 -9.94
N ARG A 76 14.80 -6.36 -9.68
CA ARG A 76 15.14 -6.82 -8.32
C ARG A 76 16.13 -5.88 -7.64
N ARG A 77 17.16 -5.41 -8.36
CA ARG A 77 18.15 -4.46 -7.83
C ARG A 77 17.53 -3.10 -7.55
N ILE A 78 16.62 -2.62 -8.41
CA ILE A 78 15.83 -1.41 -8.17
C ILE A 78 15.03 -1.56 -6.87
N MET A 79 14.27 -2.64 -6.71
CA MET A 79 13.50 -2.92 -5.48
C MET A 79 14.37 -2.87 -4.22
N TRP A 80 15.56 -3.48 -4.26
CA TRP A 80 16.49 -3.50 -3.12
C TRP A 80 16.97 -2.11 -2.66
N ARG A 81 16.89 -1.10 -3.52
CA ARG A 81 17.25 0.28 -3.13
C ARG A 81 16.20 0.93 -2.24
N PHE A 82 14.94 0.57 -2.45
CA PHE A 82 13.82 1.06 -1.65
C PHE A 82 13.58 0.25 -0.38
N ARG A 83 14.21 -0.92 -0.24
CA ARG A 83 13.91 -1.87 0.83
C ARG A 83 14.91 -1.82 1.98
N PHE A 84 14.38 -1.88 3.20
CA PHE A 84 15.11 -2.13 4.45
C PHE A 84 14.32 -3.11 5.34
N VAL A 85 14.93 -3.60 6.43
CA VAL A 85 14.54 -4.85 7.14
C VAL A 85 13.10 -4.79 7.69
N MET A 86 12.74 -3.72 8.40
CA MET A 86 11.44 -3.57 9.07
C MET A 86 10.61 -2.45 8.43
N PHE A 87 11.14 -1.22 8.35
CA PHE A 87 10.58 -0.11 7.58
C PHE A 87 11.25 -0.05 6.21
N GLN A 88 10.53 0.33 5.15
CA GLN A 88 11.14 0.47 3.82
C GLN A 88 11.94 1.78 3.75
N ASN A 89 13.07 1.83 3.03
CA ASN A 89 13.87 3.05 2.88
C ASN A 89 13.04 4.22 2.32
N ILE A 90 12.09 3.92 1.42
CA ILE A 90 11.20 4.93 0.84
C ILE A 90 10.25 5.54 1.87
N GLU A 91 9.72 4.69 2.75
CA GLU A 91 8.81 5.08 3.83
C GLU A 91 9.56 5.91 4.88
N VAL A 92 10.71 5.41 5.36
CA VAL A 92 11.58 6.15 6.28
C VAL A 92 12.01 7.48 5.68
N TRP A 93 12.35 7.51 4.39
CA TRP A 93 12.69 8.76 3.70
C TRP A 93 11.51 9.73 3.72
N ALA A 94 10.29 9.30 3.34
CA ALA A 94 9.10 10.15 3.35
C ALA A 94 8.72 10.64 4.75
N MET A 95 9.00 9.84 5.78
CA MET A 95 8.80 10.18 7.20
C MET A 95 9.86 11.11 7.79
N ASN A 96 10.98 11.37 7.11
CA ASN A 96 12.07 12.17 7.68
C ASN A 96 12.48 13.37 6.81
N THR A 97 12.31 13.29 5.50
CA THR A 97 12.68 14.37 4.58
C THR A 97 11.82 15.62 4.80
N ARG A 98 12.38 16.80 4.48
CA ARG A 98 11.66 18.08 4.40
C ARG A 98 11.02 18.31 3.02
N LEU A 99 11.34 17.47 2.04
CA LEU A 99 10.79 17.56 0.68
C LEU A 99 9.35 17.05 0.56
N VAL A 100 8.88 16.33 1.59
CA VAL A 100 7.55 15.74 1.67
C VAL A 100 6.90 16.32 2.90
N GLU A 101 5.88 17.15 2.70
CA GLU A 101 5.02 17.57 3.79
C GLU A 101 4.14 16.40 4.22
N ARG A 102 3.94 16.26 5.53
CA ARG A 102 3.20 15.15 6.13
C ARG A 102 2.36 15.66 7.27
N VAL A 103 1.22 15.02 7.49
CA VAL A 103 0.37 15.22 8.66
C VAL A 103 0.42 13.93 9.47
N PRO A 104 0.83 13.98 10.75
CA PRO A 104 1.24 15.15 11.53
C PRO A 104 2.58 15.77 11.09
N ARG A 105 2.73 17.10 11.19
CA ARG A 105 3.92 17.85 10.73
C ARG A 105 5.03 17.92 11.77
N THR A 106 4.68 18.02 13.04
CA THR A 106 5.64 18.17 14.15
C THR A 106 5.49 17.05 15.20
N PRO A 107 6.50 16.83 16.05
CA PRO A 107 6.38 15.90 17.19
C PRO A 107 5.23 16.23 18.13
N GLU A 108 4.95 17.52 18.36
CA GLU A 108 3.84 17.98 19.20
C GLU A 108 2.48 17.68 18.54
N GLU A 109 2.39 17.84 17.22
CA GLU A 109 1.22 17.44 16.46
C GLU A 109 1.07 15.91 16.44
N MET A 110 2.17 15.16 16.35
CA MET A 110 2.17 13.71 16.46
C MET A 110 1.61 13.25 17.81
N ALA A 111 1.99 13.89 18.92
CA ALA A 111 1.43 13.58 20.23
C ALA A 111 -0.10 13.78 20.28
N ARG A 112 -0.61 14.85 19.66
CA ARG A 112 -2.06 15.09 19.53
C ARG A 112 -2.73 14.05 18.62
N TYR A 113 -2.10 13.72 17.51
CA TYR A 113 -2.59 12.71 16.57
C TYR A 113 -2.71 11.33 17.20
N LEU A 114 -1.75 10.92 18.03
CA LEU A 114 -1.82 9.64 18.76
C LEU A 114 -3.06 9.55 19.66
N ASP A 115 -3.54 10.67 20.18
CA ASP A 115 -4.76 10.75 20.99
C ASP A 115 -6.03 11.00 20.16
N ALA A 116 -5.96 11.75 19.06
CA ALA A 116 -7.13 12.15 18.27
C ALA A 116 -7.46 11.20 17.11
N SER A 117 -6.48 10.45 16.61
CA SER A 117 -6.65 9.57 15.45
C SER A 117 -7.77 8.55 15.65
N ILE A 118 -8.42 8.09 14.58
CA ILE A 118 -9.41 7.01 14.62
C ILE A 118 -8.88 5.72 15.28
N TYR A 119 -7.54 5.57 15.37
CA TYR A 119 -6.88 4.44 16.01
C TYR A 119 -6.30 4.71 17.41
N GLY A 120 -6.44 5.92 17.96
CA GLY A 120 -5.77 6.29 19.21
C GLY A 120 -6.28 5.57 20.46
N GLU A 121 -7.47 4.95 20.43
CA GLU A 121 -7.92 4.08 21.53
C GLU A 121 -7.30 2.67 21.39
N ARG A 122 -6.29 2.39 22.23
CA ARG A 122 -5.53 1.14 22.22
C ARG A 122 -6.07 0.14 23.24
N GLY A 123 -6.14 -1.14 22.86
CA GLY A 123 -6.41 -2.22 23.80
C GLY A 123 -5.21 -2.51 24.71
N PRO A 124 -5.41 -3.22 25.84
CA PRO A 124 -4.32 -3.54 26.78
C PRO A 124 -3.23 -4.46 26.20
N ILE A 125 -3.52 -5.17 25.10
CA ILE A 125 -2.57 -5.98 24.33
C ILE A 125 -2.83 -5.68 22.85
N ASP A 126 -2.23 -4.60 22.35
CA ASP A 126 -2.40 -4.12 20.97
C ASP A 126 -1.02 -3.92 20.31
N ILE A 127 -0.39 -5.05 19.95
CA ILE A 127 0.99 -5.07 19.43
C ILE A 127 1.08 -4.35 18.08
N GLY A 128 0.03 -4.44 17.23
CA GLY A 128 -0.03 -3.71 15.96
C GLY A 128 -0.03 -2.18 16.16
N MET A 129 -0.77 -1.69 17.16
CA MET A 129 -0.82 -0.26 17.50
C MET A 129 0.35 0.23 18.37
N SER A 130 1.31 -0.64 18.68
CA SER A 130 2.51 -0.27 19.44
C SER A 130 3.59 0.37 18.55
N ILE A 131 3.44 0.28 17.22
CA ILE A 131 4.31 0.96 16.25
C ILE A 131 3.68 2.32 15.90
N PRO A 132 4.48 3.39 15.76
CA PRO A 132 3.95 4.69 15.36
C PRO A 132 3.15 4.59 14.05
N PRO A 133 1.96 5.21 13.98
CA PRO A 133 1.15 5.25 12.77
C PRO A 133 1.90 5.94 11.62
N SER A 134 1.54 5.57 10.40
CA SER A 134 2.06 6.20 9.19
C SER A 134 1.48 7.59 9.01
N PRO A 135 2.31 8.65 8.92
CA PRO A 135 1.85 9.98 8.58
C PRO A 135 1.16 10.01 7.21
N THR A 136 0.13 10.83 7.08
CA THR A 136 -0.55 11.11 5.83
C THR A 136 0.29 12.08 5.00
N ILE A 137 0.48 11.76 3.72
CA ILE A 137 1.08 12.61 2.69
C ILE A 137 0.08 12.77 1.54
N GLN A 138 0.28 13.78 0.68
CA GLN A 138 -0.50 13.92 -0.55
C GLN A 138 0.39 13.59 -1.76
N VAL A 139 -0.06 12.69 -2.63
CA VAL A 139 0.62 12.35 -3.89
C VAL A 139 -0.41 12.16 -4.99
N ALA A 140 -0.16 12.76 -6.15
CA ALA A 140 -1.06 12.80 -7.29
C ALA A 140 -2.47 13.24 -6.89
N GLY A 141 -2.56 14.24 -6.00
CA GLY A 141 -3.80 14.74 -5.42
C GLY A 141 -4.46 13.83 -4.38
N VAL A 142 -3.93 12.64 -4.11
CA VAL A 142 -4.51 11.63 -3.20
C VAL A 142 -3.82 11.66 -1.83
N LEU A 143 -4.60 11.69 -0.75
CA LEU A 143 -4.10 11.52 0.62
C LEU A 143 -3.86 10.04 0.88
N MET A 144 -2.70 9.71 1.42
CA MET A 144 -2.34 8.32 1.70
C MET A 144 -1.28 8.26 2.79
N GLY A 145 -1.20 7.13 3.50
CA GLY A 145 -0.13 6.89 4.47
C GLY A 145 1.22 6.66 3.78
N THR A 146 2.31 7.03 4.44
CA THR A 146 3.67 6.75 3.93
C THR A 146 3.96 5.27 3.72
N ASP A 147 3.29 4.39 4.45
CA ASP A 147 3.33 2.92 4.31
C ASP A 147 2.95 2.47 2.90
N LYS A 148 2.03 3.17 2.21
CA LYS A 148 1.59 2.81 0.86
C LYS A 148 2.74 2.81 -0.14
N LEU A 149 3.74 3.68 0.05
CA LEU A 149 4.97 3.64 -0.75
C LEU A 149 5.78 2.35 -0.49
N GLY A 150 5.81 1.89 0.76
CA GLY A 150 6.39 0.62 1.15
C GLY A 150 5.64 -0.59 0.54
N HIS A 151 4.32 -0.55 0.54
CA HIS A 151 3.46 -1.55 -0.09
C HIS A 151 3.69 -1.62 -1.61
N PHE A 152 3.71 -0.46 -2.28
CA PHE A 152 4.02 -0.33 -3.69
C PHE A 152 5.37 -0.97 -4.07
N VAL A 153 6.44 -0.70 -3.32
CA VAL A 153 7.76 -1.25 -3.68
C VAL A 153 7.93 -2.71 -3.26
N SER A 154 7.64 -3.06 -2.01
CA SER A 154 8.04 -4.33 -1.42
C SER A 154 6.98 -5.40 -1.56
N SER A 155 5.73 -5.09 -1.22
CA SER A 155 4.63 -6.02 -1.38
C SER A 155 4.22 -6.14 -2.85
N GLY A 156 4.32 -5.06 -3.64
CA GLY A 156 4.22 -5.09 -5.09
C GLY A 156 5.23 -6.02 -5.76
N TRP A 157 6.47 -6.05 -5.28
CA TRP A 157 7.46 -7.02 -5.76
C TRP A 157 7.05 -8.47 -5.44
N ARG A 158 6.46 -8.72 -4.26
CA ARG A 158 5.94 -10.05 -3.89
C ARG A 158 4.78 -10.46 -4.79
N TYR A 159 3.89 -9.54 -5.15
CA TYR A 159 2.81 -9.80 -6.11
C TYR A 159 3.37 -10.11 -7.50
N TYR A 160 4.34 -9.31 -7.97
CA TYR A 160 5.03 -9.54 -9.24
C TYR A 160 5.73 -10.90 -9.29
N GLU A 161 6.40 -11.31 -8.21
CA GLU A 161 7.02 -12.64 -8.12
C GLU A 161 5.98 -13.78 -8.20
N ARG A 162 4.80 -13.61 -7.58
CA ARG A 162 3.70 -14.58 -7.68
C ARG A 162 3.15 -14.63 -9.10
N TYR A 163 2.85 -13.47 -9.69
CA TYR A 163 2.43 -13.33 -11.07
C TYR A 163 3.42 -14.05 -12.02
N ARG A 164 4.72 -13.76 -11.92
CA ARG A 164 5.74 -14.42 -12.76
C ARG A 164 5.83 -15.93 -12.55
N ARG A 165 5.62 -16.42 -11.32
CA ARG A 165 5.56 -17.88 -11.05
C ARG A 165 4.32 -18.51 -11.69
N ALA A 166 3.17 -17.84 -11.64
CA ALA A 166 1.95 -18.28 -12.31
C ALA A 166 2.12 -18.29 -13.84
N ARG A 167 2.69 -17.23 -14.44
CA ARG A 167 3.01 -17.17 -15.87
C ARG A 167 3.93 -18.31 -16.31
N ARG A 168 4.96 -18.63 -15.53
CA ARG A 168 5.87 -19.76 -15.79
C ARG A 168 5.19 -21.13 -15.71
N ARG A 169 4.05 -21.24 -15.05
CA ARG A 169 3.22 -22.45 -15.00
C ARG A 169 2.18 -22.51 -16.13
N GLY A 170 2.19 -21.55 -17.05
CA GLY A 170 1.32 -21.52 -18.21
C GLY A 170 0.03 -20.72 -18.03
N LEU A 171 -0.21 -20.09 -16.87
CA LEU A 171 -1.41 -19.28 -16.68
C LEU A 171 -1.39 -18.04 -17.60
N PRO A 172 -2.51 -17.68 -18.25
CA PRO A 172 -2.69 -16.42 -18.95
C PRO A 172 -2.39 -15.18 -18.07
N ALA A 173 -2.13 -14.03 -18.70
CA ALA A 173 -1.69 -12.85 -17.97
C ALA A 173 -2.74 -12.35 -16.97
N ALA A 174 -4.01 -12.27 -17.40
CA ALA A 174 -5.12 -11.89 -16.54
C ALA A 174 -5.30 -12.85 -15.35
N GLU A 175 -5.29 -14.16 -15.59
CA GLU A 175 -5.41 -15.17 -14.54
C GLU A 175 -4.22 -15.16 -13.56
N ALA A 176 -3.00 -14.92 -14.05
CA ALA A 176 -1.82 -14.81 -13.21
C ALA A 176 -1.86 -13.56 -12.31
N GLU A 177 -2.45 -12.46 -12.81
CA GLU A 177 -2.67 -11.22 -12.08
C GLU A 177 -3.72 -11.42 -11.00
N GLU A 178 -4.88 -11.99 -11.35
CA GLU A 178 -5.93 -12.35 -10.40
C GLU A 178 -5.40 -13.29 -9.30
N HIS A 179 -4.61 -14.31 -9.68
CA HIS A 179 -3.98 -15.23 -8.74
C HIS A 179 -3.07 -14.51 -7.73
N ALA A 180 -2.29 -13.52 -8.18
CA ALA A 180 -1.43 -12.73 -7.32
C ALA A 180 -2.24 -11.89 -6.32
N ILE A 181 -3.32 -11.25 -6.78
CA ILE A 181 -4.22 -10.43 -5.94
C ILE A 181 -4.96 -11.29 -4.92
N ARG A 182 -5.60 -12.39 -5.33
CA ARG A 182 -6.28 -13.34 -4.43
C ARG A 182 -5.35 -13.88 -3.35
N THR A 183 -4.10 -14.20 -3.71
CA THR A 183 -3.10 -14.64 -2.73
C THR A 183 -2.77 -13.52 -1.74
N GLY A 184 -2.66 -12.28 -2.22
CA GLY A 184 -2.47 -11.11 -1.38
C GLY A 184 -3.60 -10.88 -0.37
N ILE A 185 -4.84 -10.91 -0.85
CA ILE A 185 -6.04 -10.84 0.00
C ILE A 185 -6.04 -11.95 1.06
N LEU A 186 -5.71 -13.18 0.68
CA LEU A 186 -5.64 -14.29 1.63
C LEU A 186 -4.60 -14.04 2.73
N VAL A 187 -3.41 -13.56 2.36
CA VAL A 187 -2.35 -13.23 3.33
C VAL A 187 -2.83 -12.13 4.29
N GLU A 188 -3.44 -11.08 3.76
CA GLU A 188 -3.94 -9.95 4.54
C GLU A 188 -5.08 -10.39 5.49
N ARG A 189 -6.00 -11.24 5.02
CA ARG A 189 -7.05 -11.83 5.87
C ARG A 189 -6.50 -12.70 6.99
N LEU A 190 -5.41 -13.43 6.75
CA LEU A 190 -4.73 -14.20 7.78
C LEU A 190 -4.04 -13.29 8.81
N ILE A 191 -3.59 -12.10 8.40
CA ILE A 191 -3.07 -11.07 9.32
C ILE A 191 -4.22 -10.48 10.13
N LEU A 192 -5.33 -10.10 9.50
CA LEU A 192 -6.57 -9.63 10.17
C LEU A 192 -7.09 -10.64 11.20
N GLY A 193 -7.10 -11.93 10.86
CA GLY A 193 -7.57 -13.01 11.72
C GLY A 193 -6.61 -13.37 12.85
N ARG A 194 -5.37 -12.90 12.81
CA ARG A 194 -4.41 -12.97 13.92
C ARG A 194 -4.57 -11.71 14.77
N ALA A 195 -4.23 -11.78 16.06
CA ALA A 195 -4.33 -10.64 16.99
C ALA A 195 -3.27 -9.54 16.73
N THR A 196 -3.25 -9.00 15.50
CA THR A 196 -2.28 -8.01 15.01
C THR A 196 -2.82 -6.60 15.21
N SER A 197 -3.61 -6.06 14.27
CA SER A 197 -4.30 -4.77 14.37
C SER A 197 -5.82 -4.90 14.28
N GLY A 198 -6.35 -5.97 13.68
CA GLY A 198 -7.78 -6.11 13.43
C GLY A 198 -8.30 -5.17 12.34
N VAL A 199 -7.41 -4.70 11.46
CA VAL A 199 -7.69 -3.91 10.26
C VAL A 199 -7.30 -4.75 9.04
N PHE A 200 -8.11 -4.68 7.99
CA PHE A 200 -7.84 -5.23 6.67
C PHE A 200 -7.90 -4.07 5.70
N SER A 201 -6.73 -3.62 5.25
CA SER A 201 -6.61 -2.42 4.43
C SER A 201 -6.80 -2.73 2.95
N LEU A 202 -7.84 -2.13 2.37
CA LEU A 202 -8.05 -2.19 0.91
C LEU A 202 -7.03 -1.31 0.19
N GLY A 203 -6.69 -0.15 0.75
CA GLY A 203 -5.65 0.73 0.21
C GLY A 203 -4.28 0.05 0.13
N ASP A 204 -3.94 -0.80 1.10
CA ASP A 204 -2.72 -1.61 1.06
C ASP A 204 -2.73 -2.60 -0.10
N LEU A 205 -3.86 -3.26 -0.36
CA LEU A 205 -4.01 -4.19 -1.47
C LEU A 205 -3.89 -3.48 -2.82
N GLU A 206 -4.44 -2.28 -2.93
CA GLU A 206 -4.30 -1.43 -4.12
C GLU A 206 -2.87 -0.97 -4.35
N ALA A 207 -2.18 -0.53 -3.31
CA ALA A 207 -0.77 -0.18 -3.40
C ALA A 207 0.09 -1.39 -3.81
N ASN A 208 -0.20 -2.57 -3.27
CA ASN A 208 0.46 -3.82 -3.68
C ASN A 208 0.22 -4.13 -5.16
N HIS A 209 -1.03 -4.04 -5.62
CA HIS A 209 -1.40 -4.32 -7.00
C HIS A 209 -0.76 -3.33 -7.96
N ALA A 210 -0.80 -2.04 -7.64
CA ALA A 210 -0.13 -0.99 -8.39
C ALA A 210 1.38 -1.21 -8.48
N GLY A 211 2.01 -1.65 -7.38
CA GLY A 211 3.42 -2.04 -7.35
C GLY A 211 3.75 -3.21 -8.26
N MET A 212 2.86 -4.22 -8.33
CA MET A 212 3.00 -5.31 -9.30
C MET A 212 2.96 -4.78 -10.74
N ARG A 213 2.03 -3.88 -11.06
CA ARG A 213 1.93 -3.25 -12.39
C ARG A 213 3.21 -2.49 -12.71
N PHE A 214 3.77 -1.74 -11.76
CA PHE A 214 5.05 -1.07 -11.93
C PHE A 214 6.18 -2.02 -12.34
N TYR A 215 6.35 -3.15 -11.65
CA TYR A 215 7.40 -4.11 -12.03
C TYR A 215 7.13 -4.82 -13.36
N ARG A 216 5.86 -4.98 -13.76
CA ARG A 216 5.51 -5.44 -15.11
C ARG A 216 5.90 -4.39 -16.14
N ASP A 217 5.54 -3.12 -15.96
CA ASP A 217 5.87 -2.03 -16.87
C ASP A 217 7.38 -1.83 -17.05
N LEU A 218 8.18 -2.16 -16.02
CA LEU A 218 9.64 -2.16 -16.14
C LEU A 218 10.16 -3.18 -17.18
N CYS A 219 9.56 -4.37 -17.29
CA CYS A 219 10.16 -5.51 -17.98
C CYS A 219 9.29 -6.19 -19.04
N GLU A 220 8.00 -5.90 -19.08
CA GLU A 220 6.99 -6.59 -19.90
C GLU A 220 6.19 -5.59 -20.73
N GLY A 221 5.44 -6.11 -21.71
CA GLY A 221 4.64 -5.32 -22.65
C GLY A 221 5.41 -4.89 -23.90
N ASP A 222 4.71 -4.21 -24.80
CA ASP A 222 5.25 -3.79 -26.10
C ASP A 222 6.24 -2.62 -25.99
N SER A 223 6.25 -1.93 -24.85
CA SER A 223 7.10 -0.78 -24.59
C SER A 223 7.60 -0.76 -23.15
N PRO A 224 8.44 -1.75 -22.76
CA PRO A 224 8.97 -1.85 -21.40
C PRO A 224 9.82 -0.63 -21.07
N TRP A 225 9.83 -0.25 -19.80
CA TRP A 225 10.52 0.95 -19.37
C TRP A 225 12.03 0.73 -19.22
N LEU A 226 12.47 -0.49 -18.92
CA LEU A 226 13.88 -0.86 -18.98
C LEU A 226 14.21 -1.39 -20.36
N VAL A 227 15.11 -0.71 -21.05
CA VAL A 227 15.62 -1.13 -22.35
C VAL A 227 17.12 -1.37 -22.27
N LEU A 228 17.58 -2.46 -22.88
CA LEU A 228 18.99 -2.80 -22.98
C LEU A 228 19.52 -2.33 -24.33
N GLU A 229 20.36 -1.32 -24.33
CA GLU A 229 20.94 -0.73 -25.53
C GLU A 229 22.45 -0.66 -25.46
N LYS A 230 23.11 -1.19 -26.50
CA LYS A 230 24.58 -1.25 -26.58
C LYS A 230 25.21 -1.85 -25.30
N GLY A 231 24.55 -2.88 -24.75
CA GLY A 231 24.98 -3.57 -23.53
C GLY A 231 24.74 -2.81 -22.23
N ARG A 232 24.01 -1.69 -22.24
CA ARG A 232 23.68 -0.88 -21.06
C ARG A 232 22.18 -0.73 -20.86
N TRP A 233 21.72 -0.92 -19.64
CA TRP A 233 20.34 -0.69 -19.25
C TRP A 233 20.07 0.80 -19.10
N ARG A 234 18.95 1.26 -19.67
CA ARG A 234 18.45 2.63 -19.48
C ARG A 234 16.93 2.64 -19.28
N MET A 235 16.44 3.74 -18.71
CA MET A 235 15.01 4.04 -18.71
C MET A 235 14.59 4.57 -20.09
N ALA A 236 13.52 4.04 -20.65
CA ALA A 236 12.90 4.51 -21.87
C ALA A 236 12.10 5.81 -21.67
N ARG A 237 11.69 6.08 -20.42
CA ARG A 237 10.90 7.25 -20.01
C ARG A 237 11.14 7.55 -18.53
N PRO A 238 10.93 8.80 -18.06
CA PRO A 238 10.99 9.13 -16.64
C PRO A 238 9.96 8.34 -15.83
N PHE A 239 10.30 8.05 -14.57
CA PHE A 239 9.35 7.48 -13.63
C PHE A 239 8.28 8.52 -13.26
N ASP A 240 7.03 8.08 -13.19
CA ASP A 240 5.91 8.89 -12.73
C ASP A 240 4.94 8.06 -11.88
N ILE A 241 4.90 8.35 -10.59
CA ILE A 241 4.06 7.70 -9.59
C ILE A 241 2.57 7.95 -9.82
N SER A 242 2.20 9.06 -10.48
CA SER A 242 0.80 9.42 -10.72
C SER A 242 0.07 8.42 -11.61
N ARG A 243 0.82 7.58 -12.36
CA ARG A 243 0.30 6.47 -13.17
C ARG A 243 -0.21 5.29 -12.33
N TYR A 244 0.17 5.24 -11.06
CA TYR A 244 -0.07 4.12 -10.17
C TYR A 244 -0.96 4.49 -8.97
N VAL A 245 -0.89 5.75 -8.52
CA VAL A 245 -1.69 6.26 -7.41
C VAL A 245 -3.09 6.61 -7.87
N GLY A 246 -4.07 5.92 -7.30
CA GLY A 246 -5.50 6.18 -7.48
C GLY A 246 -6.18 6.56 -6.15
N PRO A 247 -7.40 7.10 -6.19
CA PRO A 247 -8.19 7.43 -5.00
C PRO A 247 -8.30 6.28 -3.98
N GLU A 248 -8.19 5.04 -4.46
CA GLU A 248 -8.33 3.82 -3.68
C GLU A 248 -7.21 3.64 -2.65
N TRP A 249 -6.12 4.43 -2.73
CA TRP A 249 -5.05 4.45 -1.72
C TRP A 249 -5.39 5.28 -0.48
N ASP A 250 -6.42 6.12 -0.54
CA ASP A 250 -6.92 6.93 0.57
C ASP A 250 -7.91 6.09 1.40
N GLU A 251 -7.52 5.70 2.62
CA GLU A 251 -8.37 4.83 3.47
C GLU A 251 -9.58 5.56 4.06
N SER A 252 -9.67 6.89 3.92
CA SER A 252 -10.89 7.65 4.22
C SER A 252 -11.88 7.67 3.05
N TYR A 253 -11.42 7.32 1.85
CA TYR A 253 -12.26 7.17 0.65
C TYR A 253 -12.60 5.70 0.39
N GLN A 254 -11.59 4.82 0.35
CA GLN A 254 -11.76 3.37 0.28
C GLN A 254 -11.56 2.76 1.68
N PRO A 255 -12.64 2.54 2.46
CA PRO A 255 -12.53 2.20 3.87
C PRO A 255 -11.94 0.80 4.10
N ASN A 256 -11.21 0.68 5.20
CA ASN A 256 -10.75 -0.62 5.67
C ASN A 256 -11.92 -1.49 6.18
N VAL A 257 -11.70 -2.80 6.17
CA VAL A 257 -12.58 -3.75 6.87
C VAL A 257 -12.05 -3.96 8.28
N TYR A 258 -12.88 -3.68 9.28
CA TYR A 258 -12.51 -3.82 10.68
C TYR A 258 -13.05 -5.10 11.31
N ALA A 259 -12.24 -5.73 12.17
CA ALA A 259 -12.74 -6.68 13.15
C ALA A 259 -13.70 -5.98 14.12
N GLU A 260 -14.74 -6.66 14.59
CA GLU A 260 -15.81 -6.06 15.40
C GLU A 260 -15.29 -5.33 16.65
N ARG A 261 -14.28 -5.90 17.33
CA ARG A 261 -13.64 -5.27 18.49
C ARG A 261 -12.89 -3.98 18.13
N ARG A 262 -12.22 -3.95 16.97
CA ARG A 262 -11.55 -2.74 16.47
C ARG A 262 -12.57 -1.69 16.08
N TRP A 263 -13.63 -2.10 15.38
CA TRP A 263 -14.69 -1.20 14.94
C TRP A 263 -15.38 -0.48 16.10
N ARG A 264 -15.61 -1.15 17.22
CA ARG A 264 -16.16 -0.53 18.44
C ARG A 264 -15.34 0.68 18.93
N ARG A 265 -14.02 0.69 18.69
CA ARG A 265 -13.11 1.79 19.07
C ARG A 265 -12.93 2.82 17.96
N VAL A 266 -12.86 2.36 16.72
CA VAL A 266 -12.71 3.23 15.53
C VAL A 266 -13.95 4.08 15.31
N ARG A 267 -15.15 3.48 15.39
CA ARG A 267 -16.40 4.12 15.00
C ARG A 267 -16.67 5.45 15.74
N PRO A 268 -16.60 5.54 17.08
CA PRO A 268 -16.87 6.81 17.77
C PRO A 268 -15.95 7.95 17.33
N ARG A 269 -14.69 7.63 17.01
CA ARG A 269 -13.70 8.61 16.54
C ARG A 269 -13.89 8.98 15.08
N LEU A 270 -14.22 8.01 14.24
CA LEU A 270 -14.64 8.27 12.85
C LEU A 270 -15.85 9.22 12.80
N LEU A 271 -16.83 9.06 13.71
CA LEU A 271 -17.99 9.94 13.81
C LEU A 271 -17.63 11.39 14.21
N ALA A 272 -16.48 11.63 14.85
CA ALA A 272 -16.02 12.98 15.14
C ALA A 272 -15.76 13.80 13.85
N HIS A 273 -15.49 13.11 12.74
CA HIS A 273 -15.26 13.71 11.42
C HIS A 273 -16.54 13.89 10.59
N CYS A 274 -17.74 13.55 11.10
CA CYS A 274 -18.98 13.69 10.32
C CYS A 274 -19.16 15.13 9.79
N ARG A 275 -18.82 16.15 10.60
CA ARG A 275 -18.96 17.55 10.19
C ARG A 275 -17.97 17.97 9.11
N ASP A 276 -16.79 17.34 9.07
CA ASP A 276 -15.76 17.63 8.08
C ASP A 276 -16.21 17.26 6.66
N LEU A 277 -17.21 16.36 6.52
CA LEU A 277 -17.84 16.08 5.22
C LEU A 277 -18.44 17.33 4.55
N LEU A 278 -18.85 18.32 5.35
CA LEU A 278 -19.43 19.56 4.85
C LEU A 278 -18.37 20.61 4.47
N ASP A 279 -17.11 20.38 4.83
CA ASP A 279 -16.02 21.29 4.51
C ASP A 279 -15.83 21.40 2.97
N PRO A 280 -15.75 22.62 2.41
CA PRO A 280 -15.62 22.81 0.97
C PRO A 280 -14.39 22.13 0.35
N ALA A 281 -13.25 22.10 1.05
CA ALA A 281 -12.03 21.47 0.56
C ALA A 281 -12.16 19.94 0.58
N VAL A 282 -12.78 19.38 1.62
CA VAL A 282 -13.10 17.94 1.69
C VAL A 282 -14.04 17.53 0.56
N ARG A 283 -15.12 18.30 0.33
CA ARG A 283 -16.07 18.06 -0.76
C ARG A 283 -15.39 18.12 -2.13
N ALA A 284 -14.57 19.14 -2.38
CA ALA A 284 -13.86 19.30 -3.64
C ALA A 284 -12.89 18.12 -3.90
N ARG A 285 -12.16 17.67 -2.87
CA ARG A 285 -11.27 16.51 -2.97
C ARG A 285 -12.02 15.22 -3.26
N ARG A 286 -13.12 14.95 -2.55
CA ARG A 286 -13.96 13.77 -2.79
C ARG A 286 -14.58 13.78 -4.19
N ALA A 287 -15.02 14.93 -4.69
CA ALA A 287 -15.51 15.06 -6.06
C ALA A 287 -14.38 14.79 -7.09
N ALA A 288 -13.17 15.29 -6.83
CA ALA A 288 -12.01 15.00 -7.67
C ALA A 288 -11.64 13.51 -7.67
N TYR A 289 -11.77 12.82 -6.53
CA TYR A 289 -11.60 11.37 -6.44
C TYR A 289 -12.64 10.62 -7.26
N ALA A 290 -13.92 10.92 -7.07
CA ALA A 290 -15.01 10.28 -7.83
C ALA A 290 -14.85 10.45 -9.35
N SER A 291 -14.30 11.57 -9.82
CA SER A 291 -14.02 11.78 -11.25
C SER A 291 -12.90 10.91 -11.83
N ARG A 292 -12.06 10.33 -10.95
CA ARG A 292 -10.89 9.50 -11.29
C ARG A 292 -11.09 8.02 -10.96
N GLU A 293 -12.07 7.72 -10.14
CA GLU A 293 -12.40 6.38 -9.65
C GLU A 293 -12.70 5.44 -10.82
N ARG A 294 -12.12 4.24 -10.74
CA ARG A 294 -12.33 3.18 -11.73
C ARG A 294 -12.27 1.86 -10.99
N GLU A 295 -13.24 0.99 -11.29
CA GLU A 295 -13.25 -0.34 -10.69
C GLU A 295 -11.93 -1.10 -10.96
N THR A 296 -11.20 -1.38 -9.89
CA THR A 296 -9.93 -2.10 -9.96
C THR A 296 -10.16 -3.62 -9.97
N PRO A 297 -9.19 -4.41 -10.46
CA PRO A 297 -9.22 -5.85 -10.28
C PRO A 297 -9.28 -6.30 -8.82
N THR A 298 -8.70 -5.51 -7.90
CA THR A 298 -8.75 -5.81 -6.46
C THR A 298 -10.16 -5.61 -5.92
N GLU A 299 -10.82 -4.50 -6.26
CA GLU A 299 -12.21 -4.20 -5.88
C GLU A 299 -13.18 -5.27 -6.38
N ARG A 300 -13.05 -5.73 -7.63
CA ARG A 300 -13.86 -6.85 -8.15
C ARG A 300 -13.75 -8.10 -7.30
N ILE A 301 -12.53 -8.52 -6.99
CA ILE A 301 -12.29 -9.72 -6.19
C ILE A 301 -12.81 -9.53 -4.76
N VAL A 302 -12.70 -8.33 -4.20
CA VAL A 302 -13.27 -7.98 -2.90
C VAL A 302 -14.79 -8.07 -2.93
N ALA A 303 -15.44 -7.52 -3.95
CA ALA A 303 -16.89 -7.58 -4.14
C ALA A 303 -17.39 -9.02 -4.27
N GLU A 304 -16.67 -9.88 -5.01
CA GLU A 304 -16.97 -11.32 -5.07
C GLU A 304 -16.88 -11.98 -3.68
N LEU A 305 -15.82 -11.69 -2.92
CA LEU A 305 -15.66 -12.25 -1.56
C LEU A 305 -16.74 -11.76 -0.59
N VAL A 306 -17.24 -10.53 -0.77
CA VAL A 306 -18.39 -10.00 -0.03
C VAL A 306 -19.66 -10.73 -0.41
N ALA A 307 -19.93 -10.92 -1.70
CA ALA A 307 -21.09 -11.65 -2.20
C ALA A 307 -21.09 -13.12 -1.73
N GLU A 308 -19.91 -13.74 -1.62
CA GLU A 308 -19.73 -15.09 -1.06
C GLU A 308 -19.86 -15.16 0.47
N GLY A 309 -20.03 -14.04 1.17
CA GLY A 309 -20.07 -13.97 2.63
C GLY A 309 -18.72 -14.27 3.30
N ARG A 310 -17.62 -14.23 2.54
CA ARG A 310 -16.26 -14.53 3.01
C ARG A 310 -15.52 -13.30 3.50
N LEU A 311 -15.96 -12.11 3.13
CA LEU A 311 -15.46 -10.85 3.65
C LEU A 311 -16.66 -9.99 4.04
N PRO A 312 -16.62 -9.29 5.19
CA PRO A 312 -17.64 -8.30 5.46
C PRO A 312 -17.60 -7.15 4.46
N ASP A 313 -18.78 -6.65 4.11
CA ASP A 313 -18.94 -5.51 3.20
C ASP A 313 -18.20 -4.26 3.71
N PRO A 314 -17.20 -3.71 2.97
CA PRO A 314 -16.51 -2.47 3.30
C PRO A 314 -17.44 -1.26 3.44
N GLU A 315 -18.57 -1.21 2.72
CA GLU A 315 -19.49 -0.07 2.73
C GLU A 315 -19.99 0.29 4.14
N ARG A 316 -20.14 -0.72 5.00
CA ARG A 316 -20.59 -0.54 6.39
C ARG A 316 -19.63 0.29 7.24
N PHE A 317 -18.38 0.41 6.81
CA PHE A 317 -17.31 1.14 7.50
C PHE A 317 -17.06 2.52 6.90
N THR A 318 -17.73 2.88 5.80
CA THR A 318 -17.65 4.23 5.24
C THR A 318 -18.16 5.27 6.23
N ILE A 319 -17.58 6.46 6.16
CA ILE A 319 -18.11 7.61 6.90
C ILE A 319 -19.50 8.03 6.39
N ASP A 320 -19.76 7.94 5.08
CA ASP A 320 -21.04 8.32 4.48
C ASP A 320 -22.22 7.52 5.04
N ARG A 321 -22.01 6.21 5.28
CA ARG A 321 -23.00 5.32 5.89
C ARG A 321 -23.14 5.51 7.40
N ASN A 322 -22.10 6.00 8.07
CA ASN A 322 -22.10 6.22 9.52
C ASN A 322 -22.54 7.66 9.92
N CYS A 323 -22.56 8.61 8.97
CA CYS A 323 -23.00 10.00 9.14
C CYS A 323 -24.18 10.35 8.20
N PRO A 324 -25.34 9.65 8.29
CA PRO A 324 -26.41 9.78 7.31
C PRO A 324 -27.04 11.18 7.24
N GLU A 325 -27.02 11.93 8.36
CA GLU A 325 -27.56 13.29 8.39
C GLU A 325 -26.73 14.26 7.55
N GLU A 326 -25.41 14.24 7.71
CA GLU A 326 -24.48 15.06 6.93
C GLU A 326 -24.48 14.66 5.46
N THR A 327 -24.51 13.36 5.16
CA THR A 327 -24.66 12.85 3.78
C THR A 327 -25.95 13.37 3.14
N ALA A 328 -27.07 13.36 3.87
CA ALA A 328 -28.34 13.92 3.39
C ALA A 328 -28.28 15.45 3.20
N ARG A 329 -27.52 16.17 4.04
CA ARG A 329 -27.29 17.62 3.84
C ARG A 329 -26.46 17.88 2.58
N LEU A 330 -25.44 17.07 2.30
CA LEU A 330 -24.65 17.17 1.07
C LEU A 330 -25.53 16.99 -0.17
N ALA A 331 -26.36 15.95 -0.20
CA ALA A 331 -27.26 15.68 -1.31
C ALA A 331 -28.21 16.85 -1.62
N ARG A 332 -28.71 17.54 -0.58
CA ARG A 332 -29.58 18.74 -0.73
C ARG A 332 -28.84 20.00 -1.17
N SER A 333 -27.51 20.02 -1.07
CA SER A 333 -26.67 21.19 -1.38
C SER A 333 -26.08 21.17 -2.79
N LEU A 334 -26.30 20.09 -3.55
CA LEU A 334 -25.94 20.01 -4.95
C LEU A 334 -27.09 20.63 -5.78
N PRO A 335 -26.80 21.51 -6.75
CA PRO A 335 -27.84 21.97 -7.68
C PRO A 335 -28.41 20.77 -8.43
N GLU A 336 -29.74 20.72 -8.60
CA GLU A 336 -30.37 19.72 -9.46
C GLU A 336 -29.79 19.79 -10.88
N PRO A 337 -29.63 18.64 -11.57
CA PRO A 337 -28.96 18.56 -12.86
C PRO A 337 -29.58 19.41 -13.97
#